data_AF-A0AAJ2JSB9-F1
#
_entry.id   AF-A0AAJ2JSB9-F1
#
_cell.length_a   1.000
_cell.length_b   1.000
_cell.length_c   1.000
_cell.angle_alpha   90.00
_cell.angle_beta   90.00
_cell.angle_gamma   90.00
#
_symmetry.space_group_name_H-M   'P 1'
#
loop_
_entity.id
_entity.type
_entity.pdbx_description
1 polymer ?
#
loop_
_entity_poly.entity_id
_entity_poly.type
_entity_poly.pdbx_seq_one_letter_code
_entity_poly.pdbx_strand_id
1 'polypeptide(L)'
;MIYFQNSAEGSEGLCNQLMSVFRAVGEALYHANEGSPTGILLQNVQTRTSIDFDVTPYFRSIAIDCFVDVHVLRKLLSSRQIDVKRAEEVQAEVRNQAVICKRYPIRQMSEIENKNSGLFIANAFPFAKHIVELSNFIIASMSEKHQWIAAHLRIEKDLLLISDIKSMGLEHYAESQLHCIYACMEAKQKVSAIYLASGLLDEEYAAIAKGIQEKNGDIMIYNKKIVLEGSPNLKQKFDSLCLEEQALVDWLVCIHAPYFIGPHSSSFSYLAGYMRHYRGYQPDTLDLFPTYQPYWDMWFPCI
;
A
#
# COMPACT_ATOMS: atom_id res chain seq x y z
N MET A 1 27.12 -7.62 -14.88
CA MET A 1 25.78 -7.81 -14.30
C MET A 1 25.29 -6.45 -13.83
N ILE A 2 24.09 -6.05 -14.22
CA ILE A 2 23.48 -4.78 -13.81
C ILE A 2 22.65 -5.04 -12.55
N TYR A 3 22.79 -4.21 -11.52
CA TYR A 3 21.96 -4.29 -10.32
C TYR A 3 20.99 -3.12 -10.27
N PHE A 4 19.72 -3.40 -9.94
CA PHE A 4 18.68 -2.42 -9.67
C PHE A 4 18.42 -2.37 -8.17
N GLN A 5 18.54 -1.20 -7.54
CA GLN A 5 18.40 -1.04 -6.10
C GLN A 5 17.21 -0.14 -5.76
N ASN A 6 16.28 -0.60 -4.92
CA ASN A 6 15.23 0.28 -4.42
C ASN A 6 15.82 1.38 -3.52
N SER A 7 15.30 2.60 -3.65
CA SER A 7 15.61 3.70 -2.74
C SER A 7 14.34 4.19 -2.08
N ALA A 8 14.41 4.39 -0.76
CA ALA A 8 13.42 5.08 0.04
C ALA A 8 14.08 6.35 0.61
N GLU A 9 13.61 7.53 0.21
CA GLU A 9 14.20 8.82 0.57
C GLU A 9 13.18 9.78 1.17
N GLY A 10 13.61 10.55 2.18
CA GLY A 10 12.79 11.60 2.77
C GLY A 10 11.55 11.07 3.49
N SER A 11 10.41 11.73 3.29
CA SER A 11 9.14 11.41 3.94
C SER A 11 8.27 10.46 3.12
N GLU A 12 8.82 9.31 2.72
CA GLU A 12 8.10 8.32 1.94
C GLU A 12 7.34 7.33 2.84
N GLY A 13 6.01 7.44 2.86
CA GLY A 13 5.14 6.41 3.45
C GLY A 13 5.16 5.09 2.67
N LEU A 14 4.54 4.06 3.24
CA LEU A 14 4.53 2.67 2.75
C LEU A 14 4.48 2.53 1.21
N CYS A 15 3.44 3.04 0.56
CA CYS A 15 3.18 2.72 -0.85
C CYS A 15 4.20 3.39 -1.79
N ASN A 16 4.80 4.51 -1.41
CA ASN A 16 5.89 5.11 -2.18
C ASN A 16 7.15 4.22 -2.14
N GLN A 17 7.42 3.60 -0.97
CA GLN A 17 8.53 2.67 -0.81
C GLN A 17 8.27 1.33 -1.53
N LEU A 18 7.03 0.82 -1.50
CA LEU A 18 6.67 -0.35 -2.31
C LEU A 18 6.84 -0.09 -3.81
N MET A 19 6.45 1.09 -4.29
CA MET A 19 6.65 1.47 -5.68
C MET A 19 8.12 1.46 -6.08
N SER A 20 9.06 1.87 -5.21
CA SER A 20 10.49 1.80 -5.55
C SER A 20 11.00 0.35 -5.62
N VAL A 21 10.49 -0.55 -4.76
CA VAL A 21 10.74 -1.99 -4.83
C VAL A 21 10.16 -2.59 -6.12
N PHE A 22 8.91 -2.27 -6.44
CA PHE A 22 8.24 -2.71 -7.66
C PHE A 22 8.96 -2.21 -8.91
N ARG A 23 9.50 -0.99 -8.90
CA ARG A 23 10.34 -0.47 -9.98
C ARG A 23 11.59 -1.31 -10.15
N ALA A 24 12.33 -1.59 -9.07
CA ALA A 24 13.54 -2.42 -9.14
C ALA A 24 13.25 -3.82 -9.72
N VAL A 25 12.12 -4.41 -9.34
CA VAL A 25 11.65 -5.68 -9.91
C VAL A 25 11.30 -5.56 -11.39
N GLY A 26 10.53 -4.53 -11.78
CA GLY A 26 10.12 -4.32 -13.17
C GLY A 26 11.29 -4.11 -14.12
N GLU A 27 12.28 -3.30 -13.72
CA GLU A 27 13.50 -3.09 -14.51
C GLU A 27 14.34 -4.37 -14.61
N ALA A 28 14.45 -5.12 -13.51
CA ALA A 28 15.16 -6.38 -13.52
C ALA A 28 14.52 -7.41 -14.48
N LEU A 29 13.18 -7.50 -14.47
CA LEU A 29 12.42 -8.35 -15.38
C LEU A 29 12.62 -7.94 -16.85
N TYR A 30 12.60 -6.64 -17.15
CA TYR A 30 12.84 -6.13 -18.49
C TYR A 30 14.24 -6.52 -18.99
N HIS A 31 15.29 -6.19 -18.24
CA HIS A 31 16.66 -6.45 -18.68
C HIS A 31 16.99 -7.94 -18.76
N ALA A 32 16.40 -8.77 -17.89
CA ALA A 32 16.53 -10.21 -18.00
C ALA A 32 15.89 -10.77 -19.27
N ASN A 33 14.72 -10.24 -19.69
CA ASN A 33 14.07 -10.64 -20.94
C ASN A 33 14.90 -10.24 -22.17
N GLU A 34 15.64 -9.13 -22.11
CA GLU A 34 16.60 -8.70 -23.13
C GLU A 34 17.92 -9.52 -23.11
N GLY A 35 18.02 -10.56 -22.27
CA GLY A 35 19.19 -11.42 -22.17
C GLY A 35 20.37 -10.81 -21.39
N SER A 36 20.16 -9.68 -20.70
CA SER A 36 21.20 -9.03 -19.90
C SER A 36 21.30 -9.67 -18.51
N PRO A 37 22.50 -10.06 -18.03
CA PRO A 37 22.67 -10.56 -16.67
C PRO A 37 22.31 -9.47 -15.64
N THR A 38 21.29 -9.75 -14.84
CA THR A 38 20.63 -8.73 -14.00
C THR A 38 20.45 -9.22 -12.56
N GLY A 39 20.49 -8.30 -11.61
CA GLY A 39 20.13 -8.55 -10.22
C GLY A 39 19.38 -7.39 -9.56
N ILE A 40 18.84 -7.67 -8.39
CA ILE A 40 18.12 -6.72 -7.53
C ILE A 40 18.86 -6.64 -6.19
N LEU A 41 19.13 -5.41 -5.75
CA LEU A 41 19.61 -5.12 -4.40
C LEU A 41 18.47 -4.53 -3.59
N LEU A 42 18.01 -5.27 -2.59
CA LEU A 42 16.94 -4.85 -1.71
C LEU A 42 17.53 -4.06 -0.54
N GLN A 43 17.36 -2.74 -0.59
CA GLN A 43 17.72 -1.85 0.51
C GLN A 43 16.64 -1.83 1.58
N ASN A 44 17.07 -1.65 2.83
CA ASN A 44 16.18 -1.44 3.97
C ASN A 44 15.21 -0.28 3.70
N VAL A 45 14.02 -0.43 4.24
CA VAL A 45 12.92 0.53 4.13
C VAL A 45 12.87 1.38 5.40
N GLN A 46 11.90 2.28 5.48
CA GLN A 46 11.73 3.21 6.58
C GLN A 46 10.34 3.08 7.18
N THR A 47 10.26 3.34 8.48
CA THR A 47 8.99 3.44 9.21
C THR A 47 8.88 4.78 9.91
N ARG A 48 7.68 5.36 9.93
CA ARG A 48 7.33 6.53 10.72
C ARG A 48 7.56 6.25 12.20
N THR A 49 8.08 7.25 12.91
CA THR A 49 8.23 7.20 14.38
C THR A 49 6.97 7.66 15.09
N SER A 50 6.13 8.45 14.42
CA SER A 50 4.78 8.82 14.87
C SER A 50 3.83 9.04 13.68
N ILE A 51 2.53 8.94 13.95
CA ILE A 51 1.47 9.14 12.95
C ILE A 51 1.47 10.59 12.44
N ASP A 52 1.56 11.55 13.35
CA ASP A 52 1.35 12.98 13.11
C ASP A 52 2.64 13.76 12.78
N PHE A 53 3.78 13.07 12.64
CA PHE A 53 5.09 13.69 12.36
C PHE A 53 5.49 14.73 13.42
N ASP A 54 5.22 14.42 14.68
CA ASP A 54 5.55 15.23 15.86
C ASP A 54 6.84 14.79 16.56
N VAL A 55 7.42 13.63 16.18
CA VAL A 55 8.65 13.08 16.78
C VAL A 55 9.80 13.07 15.77
N THR A 56 10.91 13.76 16.07
CA THR A 56 12.13 13.74 15.23
C THR A 56 13.18 12.74 15.73
N PRO A 57 13.84 11.96 14.85
CA PRO A 57 13.62 11.90 13.40
C PRO A 57 12.25 11.29 13.06
N TYR A 58 11.58 11.82 12.03
CA TYR A 58 10.23 11.38 11.64
C TYR A 58 10.18 9.93 11.13
N PHE A 59 11.33 9.42 10.69
CA PHE A 59 11.47 8.06 10.19
C PHE A 59 12.68 7.37 10.82
N ARG A 60 12.59 6.06 10.94
CA ARG A 60 13.71 5.17 11.28
C ARG A 60 13.79 4.03 10.27
N SER A 61 15.00 3.50 10.04
CA SER A 61 15.18 2.36 9.15
C SER A 61 14.66 1.07 9.77
N ILE A 62 14.08 0.20 8.94
CA ILE A 62 13.65 -1.16 9.25
C ILE A 62 14.08 -2.10 8.13
N ALA A 63 14.22 -3.38 8.44
CA ALA A 63 14.61 -4.39 7.45
C ALA A 63 13.58 -4.48 6.32
N ILE A 64 14.04 -4.70 5.08
CA ILE A 64 13.14 -4.95 3.93
C ILE A 64 12.24 -6.18 4.15
N ASP A 65 12.69 -7.13 4.98
CA ASP A 65 11.95 -8.32 5.40
C ASP A 65 10.63 -8.01 6.11
N CYS A 66 10.46 -6.79 6.63
CA CYS A 66 9.18 -6.32 7.15
C CYS A 66 8.10 -6.22 6.06
N PHE A 67 8.49 -5.97 4.80
CA PHE A 67 7.55 -5.80 3.67
C PHE A 67 7.54 -7.00 2.73
N VAL A 68 8.70 -7.63 2.51
CA VAL A 68 8.91 -8.63 1.45
C VAL A 68 9.46 -9.92 2.04
N ASP A 69 8.90 -11.07 1.64
CA ASP A 69 9.58 -12.35 1.84
C ASP A 69 10.72 -12.49 0.83
N VAL A 70 11.91 -11.98 1.21
CA VAL A 70 13.10 -11.94 0.34
C VAL A 70 13.51 -13.33 -0.12
N HIS A 71 13.32 -14.35 0.72
CA HIS A 71 13.67 -15.73 0.35
C HIS A 71 12.76 -16.26 -0.76
N VAL A 72 11.44 -16.03 -0.63
CA VAL A 72 10.48 -16.41 -1.68
C VAL A 72 10.72 -15.59 -2.95
N LEU A 73 11.01 -14.28 -2.83
CA LEU A 73 11.31 -13.45 -4.00
C LEU A 73 12.55 -13.94 -4.76
N ARG A 74 13.63 -14.26 -4.03
CA ARG A 74 14.85 -14.83 -4.60
C ARG A 74 14.56 -16.13 -5.34
N LYS A 75 13.78 -17.03 -4.74
CA LYS A 75 13.40 -18.30 -5.39
C LYS A 75 12.57 -18.05 -6.66
N LEU A 76 11.59 -17.17 -6.60
CA LEU A 76 10.71 -16.84 -7.71
C LEU A 76 11.49 -16.28 -8.91
N LEU A 77 12.38 -15.31 -8.66
CA LEU A 77 13.15 -14.62 -9.70
C LEU A 77 14.37 -15.39 -10.19
N SER A 78 14.89 -16.36 -9.42
CA SER A 78 15.98 -17.25 -9.88
C SER A 78 15.63 -18.02 -11.15
N SER A 79 14.36 -18.39 -11.32
CA SER A 79 13.87 -19.06 -12.54
C SER A 79 14.02 -18.20 -13.81
N ARG A 80 14.17 -16.88 -13.63
CA ARG A 80 14.39 -15.88 -14.69
C ARG A 80 15.84 -15.39 -14.74
N GLN A 81 16.75 -16.11 -14.07
CA GLN A 81 18.17 -15.75 -13.96
C GLN A 81 18.42 -14.35 -13.36
N ILE A 82 17.50 -13.87 -12.52
CA ILE A 82 17.65 -12.61 -11.80
C ILE A 82 18.15 -12.93 -10.38
N ASP A 83 19.32 -12.38 -10.04
CA ASP A 83 19.88 -12.49 -8.69
C ASP A 83 19.17 -11.52 -7.73
N VAL A 84 18.86 -11.93 -6.50
CA VAL A 84 18.18 -11.08 -5.51
C VAL A 84 18.92 -11.13 -4.19
N LYS A 85 19.43 -10.00 -3.74
CA LYS A 85 20.21 -9.88 -2.51
C LYS A 85 19.71 -8.74 -1.65
N ARG A 86 19.91 -8.84 -0.34
CA ARG A 86 19.82 -7.65 0.51
C ARG A 86 21.02 -6.77 0.22
N ALA A 87 20.85 -5.45 0.24
CA ALA A 87 21.95 -4.53 -0.01
C ALA A 87 23.10 -4.72 1.01
N GLU A 88 22.80 -5.06 2.26
CA GLU A 88 23.79 -5.34 3.30
C GLU A 88 24.64 -6.60 3.05
N GLU A 89 24.15 -7.56 2.25
CA GLU A 89 24.87 -8.79 1.86
C GLU A 89 25.96 -8.52 0.80
N VAL A 90 26.05 -7.29 0.28
CA VAL A 90 26.85 -6.94 -0.90
C VAL A 90 27.86 -5.84 -0.56
N GLN A 91 29.06 -5.96 -1.14
CA GLN A 91 30.13 -4.98 -1.00
C GLN A 91 29.69 -3.57 -1.46
N ALA A 92 30.23 -2.54 -0.81
CA ALA A 92 29.82 -1.16 -1.05
C ALA A 92 30.06 -0.70 -2.50
N GLU A 93 31.14 -1.17 -3.12
CA GLU A 93 31.51 -0.88 -4.50
C GLU A 93 30.43 -1.31 -5.48
N VAL A 94 29.86 -2.51 -5.28
CA VAL A 94 28.78 -3.04 -6.11
C VAL A 94 27.49 -2.26 -5.87
N ARG A 95 27.17 -1.93 -4.62
CA ARG A 95 26.01 -1.08 -4.29
C ARG A 95 26.09 0.29 -4.95
N ASN A 96 27.27 0.90 -4.93
CA ASN A 96 27.50 2.25 -5.47
C ASN A 96 27.41 2.28 -7.02
N GLN A 97 27.50 1.12 -7.67
CA GLN A 97 27.33 0.97 -9.12
C GLN A 97 25.90 0.56 -9.52
N ALA A 98 25.02 0.29 -8.56
CA ALA A 98 23.64 -0.11 -8.85
C ALA A 98 22.82 1.07 -9.41
N VAL A 99 21.93 0.76 -10.34
CA VAL A 99 20.93 1.71 -10.84
C VAL A 99 19.89 1.92 -9.74
N ILE A 100 19.77 3.17 -9.30
CA ILE A 100 18.84 3.53 -8.22
C ILE A 100 17.41 3.65 -8.77
N CYS A 101 16.53 2.81 -8.25
CA CYS A 101 15.12 2.79 -8.54
C CYS A 101 14.36 3.54 -7.45
N LYS A 102 13.78 4.70 -7.82
CA LYS A 102 12.80 5.41 -7.00
C LYS A 102 11.39 5.01 -7.45
N ARG A 103 10.35 5.60 -6.86
CA ARG A 103 8.95 5.40 -7.31
C ARG A 103 8.72 5.82 -8.77
N TYR A 104 9.48 6.81 -9.25
CA TYR A 104 9.39 7.33 -10.61
C TYR A 104 10.05 6.39 -11.64
N PRO A 105 9.56 6.36 -12.89
CA PRO A 105 10.20 5.59 -13.95
C PRO A 105 11.62 6.10 -14.24
N ILE A 106 12.56 5.18 -14.46
CA ILE A 106 13.94 5.51 -14.90
C ILE A 106 14.05 5.67 -16.42
N ARG A 107 13.09 5.09 -17.14
CA ARG A 107 12.94 5.14 -18.59
C ARG A 107 11.46 5.02 -18.93
N GLN A 108 11.10 5.38 -20.16
CA GLN A 108 9.78 5.10 -20.67
C GLN A 108 9.63 3.59 -20.88
N MET A 109 8.64 2.99 -20.21
CA MET A 109 8.28 1.59 -20.39
C MET A 109 7.24 1.46 -21.50
N SER A 110 7.36 0.43 -22.33
CA SER A 110 6.31 0.09 -23.29
C SER A 110 5.04 -0.39 -22.58
N GLU A 111 3.90 -0.40 -23.29
CA GLU A 111 2.66 -0.95 -22.74
C GLU A 111 2.81 -2.43 -22.35
N ILE A 112 3.51 -3.22 -23.16
CA ILE A 112 3.74 -4.64 -22.88
C ILE A 112 4.57 -4.82 -21.60
N GLU A 113 5.60 -3.98 -21.40
CA GLU A 113 6.43 -4.02 -20.20
C GLU A 113 5.66 -3.64 -18.93
N ASN A 114 4.87 -2.57 -19.01
CA ASN A 114 4.02 -2.12 -17.91
C ASN A 114 3.02 -3.21 -17.52
N LYS A 115 2.35 -3.81 -18.51
CA LYS A 115 1.39 -4.90 -18.29
C LYS A 115 2.04 -6.12 -17.66
N ASN A 116 3.19 -6.56 -18.19
CA ASN A 116 3.89 -7.73 -17.67
C ASN A 116 4.40 -7.50 -16.24
N SER A 117 4.90 -6.30 -15.94
CA SER A 117 5.33 -5.93 -14.60
C SER A 117 4.16 -5.90 -13.63
N GLY A 118 3.05 -5.28 -14.01
CA GLY A 118 1.84 -5.21 -13.19
C GLY A 118 1.24 -6.58 -12.91
N LEU A 119 1.14 -7.45 -13.92
CA LEU A 119 0.69 -8.82 -13.75
C LEU A 119 1.59 -9.60 -12.78
N PHE A 120 2.92 -9.45 -12.88
CA PHE A 120 3.85 -10.09 -11.96
C PHE A 120 3.67 -9.55 -10.53
N ILE A 121 3.69 -8.23 -10.36
CA ILE A 121 3.60 -7.60 -9.05
C ILE A 121 2.28 -7.97 -8.37
N ALA A 122 1.16 -7.88 -9.09
CA ALA A 122 -0.15 -8.08 -8.51
C ALA A 122 -0.43 -9.54 -8.11
N ASN A 123 0.11 -10.50 -8.86
CA ASN A 123 -0.22 -11.92 -8.70
C ASN A 123 0.88 -12.78 -8.07
N ALA A 124 2.14 -12.33 -8.08
CA ALA A 124 3.27 -13.16 -7.67
C ALA A 124 4.22 -12.50 -6.65
N PHE A 125 4.11 -11.19 -6.42
CA PHE A 125 5.01 -10.52 -5.48
C PHE A 125 4.83 -11.06 -4.04
N PRO A 126 5.91 -11.54 -3.40
CA PRO A 126 5.80 -12.21 -2.11
C PRO A 126 5.94 -11.20 -0.96
N PHE A 127 4.80 -10.76 -0.41
CA PHE A 127 4.79 -9.97 0.82
C PHE A 127 5.25 -10.79 2.03
N ALA A 128 5.76 -10.10 3.05
CA ALA A 128 6.25 -10.74 4.27
C ALA A 128 5.16 -11.60 4.94
N LYS A 129 5.55 -12.81 5.41
CA LYS A 129 4.60 -13.84 5.86
C LYS A 129 3.70 -13.39 7.01
N HIS A 130 4.25 -12.66 7.98
CA HIS A 130 3.48 -12.17 9.14
C HIS A 130 2.43 -11.14 8.74
N ILE A 131 2.73 -10.32 7.72
CA ILE A 131 1.78 -9.36 7.15
C ILE A 131 0.66 -10.11 6.44
N VAL A 132 1.00 -11.11 5.61
CA VAL A 132 0.03 -11.94 4.89
C VAL A 132 -0.88 -12.71 5.86
N GLU A 133 -0.32 -13.26 6.94
CA GLU A 133 -1.07 -13.95 8.00
C GLU A 133 -2.14 -13.03 8.61
N LEU A 134 -1.74 -11.82 9.03
CA LEU A 134 -2.63 -10.84 9.64
C LEU A 134 -3.69 -10.33 8.66
N SER A 135 -3.30 -9.98 7.43
CA SER A 135 -4.25 -9.50 6.43
C SER A 135 -5.27 -10.57 6.07
N ASN A 136 -4.85 -11.83 5.90
CA ASN A 136 -5.77 -12.93 5.57
C ASN A 136 -6.77 -13.20 6.70
N PHE A 137 -6.33 -13.14 7.95
CA PHE A 137 -7.25 -13.26 9.09
C PHE A 137 -8.30 -12.15 9.08
N ILE A 138 -7.88 -10.90 8.87
CA ILE A 138 -8.81 -9.76 8.79
C ILE A 138 -9.77 -9.91 7.61
N ILE A 139 -9.28 -10.26 6.41
CA ILE A 139 -10.10 -10.50 5.22
C ILE A 139 -11.15 -11.59 5.48
N ALA A 140 -10.74 -12.71 6.10
CA ALA A 140 -11.65 -13.80 6.42
C ALA A 140 -12.74 -13.36 7.39
N SER A 141 -12.35 -12.66 8.47
CA SER A 141 -13.27 -12.14 9.49
C SER A 141 -14.26 -11.11 8.93
N MET A 142 -13.78 -10.23 8.04
CA MET A 142 -14.63 -9.27 7.33
C MET A 142 -15.56 -9.96 6.34
N SER A 143 -15.13 -11.04 5.70
CA SER A 143 -15.93 -11.81 4.74
C SER A 143 -17.11 -12.55 5.37
N GLU A 144 -17.12 -12.74 6.69
CA GLU A 144 -18.29 -13.20 7.44
C GLU A 144 -19.38 -12.12 7.55
N LYS A 145 -19.04 -10.84 7.31
CA LYS A 145 -19.98 -9.72 7.27
C LYS A 145 -20.54 -9.62 5.85
N HIS A 146 -21.84 -9.86 5.70
CA HIS A 146 -22.49 -9.82 4.39
C HIS A 146 -22.32 -8.45 3.74
N GLN A 147 -21.85 -8.36 2.49
CA GLN A 147 -21.75 -7.08 1.75
C GLN A 147 -20.86 -6.02 2.43
N TRP A 148 -19.70 -6.44 2.94
CA TRP A 148 -18.69 -5.51 3.43
C TRP A 148 -17.92 -4.82 2.30
N ILE A 149 -17.47 -3.59 2.57
CA ILE A 149 -16.60 -2.82 1.68
C ILE A 149 -15.37 -2.33 2.44
N ALA A 150 -14.29 -2.00 1.74
CA ALA A 150 -13.15 -1.30 2.32
C ALA A 150 -13.15 0.17 1.90
N ALA A 151 -12.88 1.07 2.84
CA ALA A 151 -12.69 2.48 2.61
C ALA A 151 -11.32 2.91 3.15
N HIS A 152 -10.59 3.71 2.39
CA HIS A 152 -9.37 4.38 2.86
C HIS A 152 -9.66 5.85 3.17
N LEU A 153 -9.35 6.27 4.38
CA LEU A 153 -9.51 7.64 4.86
C LEU A 153 -8.14 8.22 5.22
N ARG A 154 -7.65 9.12 4.38
CA ARG A 154 -6.32 9.73 4.50
C ARG A 154 -6.47 11.14 5.08
N ILE A 155 -6.47 11.29 6.40
CA ILE A 155 -6.79 12.57 7.08
C ILE A 155 -5.87 12.87 8.29
N GLU A 156 -4.69 12.26 8.33
CA GLU A 156 -3.72 12.43 9.41
C GLU A 156 -3.02 13.80 9.32
N LYS A 157 -2.49 14.30 10.45
CA LYS A 157 -1.99 15.68 10.54
C LYS A 157 -0.75 15.93 9.69
N ASP A 158 -0.02 14.88 9.29
CA ASP A 158 1.13 15.00 8.40
C ASP A 158 0.76 15.57 7.02
N LEU A 159 -0.52 15.49 6.63
CA LEU A 159 -1.04 16.15 5.43
C LEU A 159 -0.96 17.68 5.47
N LEU A 160 -0.88 18.29 6.67
CA LEU A 160 -0.68 19.74 6.82
C LEU A 160 0.71 20.20 6.34
N LEU A 161 1.61 19.27 6.01
CA LEU A 161 2.86 19.56 5.31
C LEU A 161 2.63 19.90 3.82
N ILE A 162 1.47 19.53 3.26
CA ILE A 162 1.06 19.87 1.90
C ILE A 162 0.39 21.25 1.93
N SER A 163 0.93 22.20 1.15
CA SER A 163 0.47 23.60 1.14
C SER A 163 -1.04 23.74 0.93
N ASP A 164 -1.58 22.99 -0.01
CA ASP A 164 -2.98 23.12 -0.43
C ASP A 164 -3.93 22.62 0.67
N ILE A 165 -3.56 21.53 1.36
CA ILE A 165 -4.33 21.00 2.49
C ILE A 165 -4.20 21.94 3.69
N LYS A 166 -3.00 22.48 3.93
CA LYS A 166 -2.79 23.49 4.99
C LYS A 166 -3.66 24.73 4.78
N SER A 167 -3.81 25.18 3.54
CA SER A 167 -4.67 26.32 3.19
C SER A 167 -6.16 25.99 3.28
N MET A 168 -6.56 24.78 2.89
CA MET A 168 -7.94 24.29 2.94
C MET A 168 -8.42 24.02 4.38
N GLY A 169 -7.52 23.54 5.24
CA GLY A 169 -7.85 23.01 6.55
C GLY A 169 -8.13 21.51 6.51
N LEU A 170 -7.60 20.78 7.51
CA LEU A 170 -7.73 19.33 7.60
C LEU A 170 -9.17 18.87 7.79
N GLU A 171 -9.98 19.64 8.53
CA GLU A 171 -11.40 19.35 8.76
C GLU A 171 -12.18 19.33 7.44
N HIS A 172 -12.06 20.38 6.63
CA HIS A 172 -12.73 20.45 5.33
C HIS A 172 -12.24 19.35 4.38
N TYR A 173 -10.94 19.05 4.42
CA TYR A 173 -10.39 17.94 3.66
C TYR A 173 -10.98 16.59 4.10
N ALA A 174 -11.14 16.35 5.41
CA ALA A 174 -11.75 15.14 5.94
C ALA A 174 -13.24 15.03 5.59
N GLU A 175 -13.99 16.12 5.70
CA GLU A 175 -15.41 16.19 5.30
C GLU A 175 -15.59 15.80 3.84
N SER A 176 -14.70 16.26 2.94
CA SER A 176 -14.77 15.93 1.52
C SER A 176 -14.60 14.42 1.25
N GLN A 177 -13.69 13.74 1.97
CA GLN A 177 -13.51 12.29 1.82
C GLN A 177 -14.69 11.52 2.39
N LEU A 178 -15.19 11.93 3.56
CA LEU A 178 -16.36 11.32 4.18
C LEU A 178 -17.59 11.48 3.30
N HIS A 179 -17.78 12.62 2.65
CA HIS A 179 -18.84 12.84 1.68
C HIS A 179 -18.80 11.82 0.54
N CYS A 180 -17.62 11.53 -0.02
CA CYS A 180 -17.47 10.49 -1.05
C CYS A 180 -17.82 9.08 -0.51
N ILE A 181 -17.41 8.76 0.72
CA ILE A 181 -17.75 7.48 1.36
C ILE A 181 -19.27 7.38 1.58
N TYR A 182 -19.93 8.46 2.03
CA TYR A 182 -21.39 8.52 2.19
C TYR A 182 -22.11 8.30 0.86
N ALA A 183 -21.74 9.05 -0.18
CA ALA A 183 -22.35 8.90 -1.51
C ALA A 183 -22.17 7.48 -2.07
N CYS A 184 -21.01 6.86 -1.83
CA CYS A 184 -20.78 5.47 -2.23
C CYS A 184 -21.71 4.48 -1.50
N MET A 185 -21.91 4.65 -0.20
CA MET A 185 -22.81 3.78 0.57
C MET A 185 -24.27 3.93 0.12
N GLU A 186 -24.71 5.16 -0.14
CA GLU A 186 -26.07 5.43 -0.64
C GLU A 186 -26.30 4.79 -2.01
N ALA A 187 -25.31 4.89 -2.91
CA ALA A 187 -25.39 4.31 -4.25
C ALA A 187 -25.35 2.77 -4.24
N LYS A 188 -24.52 2.17 -3.38
CA LYS A 188 -24.36 0.73 -3.24
C LYS A 188 -25.35 0.20 -2.21
N GLN A 189 -26.63 0.12 -2.62
CA GLN A 189 -27.70 -0.43 -1.77
C GLN A 189 -27.23 -1.71 -1.05
N LYS A 190 -27.39 -1.75 0.29
CA LYS A 190 -27.10 -2.89 1.19
C LYS A 190 -25.65 -3.07 1.66
N VAL A 191 -24.87 -2.01 1.88
CA VAL A 191 -23.62 -2.13 2.68
C VAL A 191 -23.99 -2.42 4.14
N SER A 192 -23.50 -3.53 4.71
CA SER A 192 -23.72 -3.84 6.15
C SER A 192 -22.50 -3.57 7.03
N ALA A 193 -21.31 -3.53 6.43
CA ALA A 193 -20.07 -3.31 7.15
C ALA A 193 -19.04 -2.55 6.32
N ILE A 194 -18.23 -1.73 6.99
CA ILE A 194 -17.09 -1.03 6.40
C ILE A 194 -15.83 -1.41 7.14
N TYR A 195 -14.80 -1.82 6.40
CA TYR A 195 -13.43 -1.81 6.86
C TYR A 195 -12.81 -0.44 6.57
N LEU A 196 -12.55 0.36 7.60
CA LEU A 196 -11.97 1.70 7.47
C LEU A 196 -10.46 1.64 7.73
N ALA A 197 -9.68 1.72 6.66
CA ALA A 197 -8.24 1.87 6.71
C ALA A 197 -7.89 3.35 6.95
N SER A 198 -7.27 3.64 8.08
CA SER A 198 -6.71 4.96 8.40
C SER A 198 -5.58 4.83 9.43
N GLY A 199 -4.73 5.85 9.49
CA GLY A 199 -3.74 6.06 10.53
C GLY A 199 -4.26 6.88 11.72
N LEU A 200 -5.58 7.05 11.87
CA LEU A 200 -6.17 7.83 12.97
C LEU A 200 -5.84 7.24 14.35
N LEU A 201 -5.80 8.12 15.35
CA LEU A 201 -5.80 7.71 16.74
C LEU A 201 -7.16 7.13 17.14
N ASP A 202 -7.21 6.36 18.23
CA ASP A 202 -8.40 5.59 18.61
C ASP A 202 -9.62 6.50 18.90
N GLU A 203 -9.40 7.66 19.51
CA GLU A 203 -10.47 8.64 19.79
C GLU A 203 -11.02 9.29 18.50
N GLU A 204 -10.11 9.70 17.60
CA GLU A 204 -10.47 10.29 16.31
C GLU A 204 -11.23 9.27 15.44
N TYR A 205 -10.75 8.03 15.41
CA TYR A 205 -11.40 6.93 14.73
C TYR A 205 -12.80 6.66 15.29
N ALA A 206 -12.96 6.60 16.61
CA ALA A 206 -14.26 6.36 17.25
C ALA A 206 -15.27 7.48 16.94
N ALA A 207 -14.83 8.74 16.91
CA ALA A 207 -15.67 9.87 16.53
C ALA A 207 -16.15 9.76 15.07
N ILE A 208 -15.26 9.42 14.13
CA ILE A 208 -15.61 9.21 12.73
C ILE A 208 -16.57 8.02 12.55
N ALA A 209 -16.26 6.88 13.18
CA ALA A 209 -17.10 5.69 13.12
C ALA A 209 -18.53 5.99 13.62
N LYS A 210 -18.64 6.70 14.75
CA LYS A 210 -19.92 7.14 15.30
C LYS A 210 -20.68 8.06 14.32
N GLY A 211 -20.00 9.04 13.74
CA GLY A 211 -20.61 9.95 12.76
C GLY A 211 -21.10 9.22 11.50
N ILE A 212 -20.40 8.18 11.06
CA ILE A 212 -20.84 7.34 9.93
C ILE A 212 -22.11 6.55 10.30
N GLN A 213 -22.13 5.95 11.48
CA GLN A 213 -23.28 5.17 11.99
C GLN A 213 -24.52 6.04 12.17
N GLU A 214 -24.37 7.24 12.75
CA GLU A 214 -25.46 8.19 12.93
C GLU A 214 -26.11 8.61 11.61
N LYS A 215 -25.35 8.66 10.50
CA LYS A 215 -25.86 9.02 9.17
C LYS A 215 -26.41 7.85 8.36
N ASN A 216 -25.93 6.62 8.58
CA ASN A 216 -26.22 5.48 7.70
C ASN A 216 -26.91 4.30 8.41
N GLY A 217 -27.29 4.45 9.68
CA GLY A 217 -28.04 3.43 10.43
C GLY A 217 -27.15 2.25 10.86
N ASP A 218 -27.65 1.03 10.66
CA ASP A 218 -27.10 -0.24 11.21
C ASP A 218 -25.76 -0.71 10.59
N ILE A 219 -24.98 0.19 9.97
CA ILE A 219 -23.69 -0.16 9.39
C ILE A 219 -22.66 -0.38 10.49
N MET A 220 -21.95 -1.49 10.42
CA MET A 220 -20.87 -1.81 11.35
C MET A 220 -19.52 -1.33 10.81
N ILE A 221 -18.81 -0.51 11.59
CA ILE A 221 -17.50 0.05 11.20
C ILE A 221 -16.39 -0.71 11.90
N TYR A 222 -15.43 -1.23 11.14
CA TYR A 222 -14.33 -2.06 11.60
C TYR A 222 -12.99 -1.49 11.13
N ASN A 223 -11.95 -1.71 11.93
CA ASN A 223 -10.56 -1.58 11.52
C ASN A 223 -9.79 -2.82 11.99
N LYS A 224 -8.51 -2.93 11.61
CA LYS A 224 -7.61 -3.98 12.07
C LYS A 224 -7.65 -4.22 13.59
N LYS A 225 -7.66 -3.17 14.42
CA LYS A 225 -7.65 -3.30 15.89
C LYS A 225 -8.91 -4.01 16.38
N ILE A 226 -10.09 -3.54 15.94
CA ILE A 226 -11.40 -4.11 16.33
C ILE A 226 -11.50 -5.57 15.88
N VAL A 227 -11.10 -5.88 14.64
CA VAL A 227 -11.19 -7.25 14.11
C VAL A 227 -10.28 -8.22 14.88
N LEU A 228 -9.10 -7.74 15.31
CA LEU A 228 -8.11 -8.56 16.01
C LEU A 228 -8.43 -8.79 17.50
N GLU A 229 -9.39 -8.06 18.10
CA GLU A 229 -9.81 -8.28 19.49
C GLU A 229 -10.27 -9.73 19.75
N GLY A 230 -10.85 -10.38 18.74
CA GLY A 230 -11.27 -11.78 18.80
C GLY A 230 -10.12 -12.80 18.80
N SER A 231 -8.86 -12.37 18.64
CA SER A 231 -7.69 -13.27 18.57
C SER A 231 -6.47 -12.68 19.29
N PRO A 232 -6.32 -12.93 20.62
CA PRO A 232 -5.26 -12.32 21.43
C PRO A 232 -3.84 -12.55 20.89
N ASN A 233 -3.56 -13.74 20.36
CA ASN A 233 -2.25 -14.08 19.79
C ASN A 233 -1.93 -13.25 18.54
N LEU A 234 -2.91 -13.08 17.63
CA LEU A 234 -2.73 -12.26 16.43
C LEU A 234 -2.69 -10.78 16.79
N LYS A 235 -3.49 -10.35 17.77
CA LYS A 235 -3.44 -9.00 18.31
C LYS A 235 -2.03 -8.66 18.84
N GLN A 236 -1.43 -9.55 19.62
CA GLN A 236 -0.06 -9.34 20.13
C GLN A 236 0.97 -9.23 19.00
N LYS A 237 0.86 -10.08 17.96
CA LYS A 237 1.72 -9.97 16.76
C LYS A 237 1.52 -8.62 16.09
N PHE A 238 0.27 -8.20 15.89
CA PHE A 238 -0.06 -6.92 15.29
C PHE A 238 0.47 -5.73 16.11
N ASP A 239 0.29 -5.73 17.42
CA ASP A 239 0.74 -4.66 18.32
C ASP A 239 2.29 -4.51 18.32
N SER A 240 3.02 -5.55 17.90
CA SER A 240 4.49 -5.51 17.77
C SER A 240 4.99 -4.92 16.44
N LEU A 241 4.10 -4.70 15.47
CA LEU A 241 4.44 -4.16 14.15
C LEU A 241 4.70 -2.66 14.20
N CYS A 242 5.63 -2.19 13.36
CA CYS A 242 5.80 -0.75 13.12
C CYS A 242 4.64 -0.17 12.30
N LEU A 243 4.57 1.17 12.19
CA LEU A 243 3.44 1.85 11.53
C LEU A 243 3.28 1.45 10.05
N GLU A 244 4.38 1.21 9.34
CA GLU A 244 4.36 0.87 7.92
C GLU A 244 3.98 -0.60 7.69
N GLU A 245 4.37 -1.48 8.60
CA GLU A 245 3.89 -2.87 8.61
C GLU A 245 2.38 -2.91 8.89
N GLN A 246 1.89 -2.13 9.84
CA GLN A 246 0.46 -2.01 10.12
C GLN A 246 -0.31 -1.44 8.91
N ALA A 247 0.25 -0.43 8.24
CA ALA A 247 -0.33 0.10 7.01
C ALA A 247 -0.30 -0.93 5.86
N LEU A 248 0.69 -1.82 5.83
CA LEU A 248 0.79 -2.86 4.81
C LEU A 248 -0.29 -3.93 5.02
N VAL A 249 -0.61 -4.25 6.27
CA VAL A 249 -1.77 -5.09 6.60
C VAL A 249 -3.06 -4.45 6.07
N ASP A 250 -3.32 -3.17 6.37
CA ASP A 250 -4.49 -2.46 5.84
C ASP A 250 -4.54 -2.46 4.31
N TRP A 251 -3.41 -2.19 3.67
CA TRP A 251 -3.33 -2.11 2.22
C TRP A 251 -3.68 -3.45 1.56
N LEU A 252 -3.18 -4.57 2.10
CA LEU A 252 -3.56 -5.90 1.64
C LEU A 252 -5.04 -6.21 1.85
N VAL A 253 -5.64 -5.76 2.97
CA VAL A 253 -7.09 -5.91 3.20
C VAL A 253 -7.89 -5.14 2.14
N CYS A 254 -7.52 -3.88 1.86
CA CYS A 254 -8.18 -3.04 0.86
C CYS A 254 -8.10 -3.62 -0.56
N ILE A 255 -6.97 -4.21 -0.95
CA ILE A 255 -6.85 -4.84 -2.27
C ILE A 255 -7.84 -6.00 -2.44
N HIS A 256 -8.07 -6.80 -1.40
CA HIS A 256 -8.91 -8.00 -1.46
C HIS A 256 -10.38 -7.76 -1.12
N ALA A 257 -10.75 -6.53 -0.75
CA ALA A 257 -12.14 -6.22 -0.43
C ALA A 257 -13.07 -6.45 -1.64
N PRO A 258 -14.33 -6.86 -1.44
CA PRO A 258 -15.31 -6.98 -2.52
C PRO A 258 -15.49 -5.65 -3.28
N TYR A 259 -15.38 -4.54 -2.55
CA TYR A 259 -15.39 -3.20 -3.08
C TYR A 259 -14.37 -2.34 -2.33
N PHE A 260 -13.68 -1.45 -3.03
CA PHE A 260 -12.73 -0.51 -2.43
C PHE A 260 -13.00 0.93 -2.87
N ILE A 261 -13.01 1.85 -1.91
CA ILE A 261 -13.11 3.29 -2.13
C ILE A 261 -11.97 4.05 -1.43
N GLY A 262 -11.38 5.04 -2.08
CA GLY A 262 -10.37 5.88 -1.45
C GLY A 262 -9.92 7.08 -2.28
N PRO A 263 -9.21 8.04 -1.68
CA PRO A 263 -8.76 9.23 -2.39
C PRO A 263 -7.67 8.88 -3.40
N HIS A 264 -7.89 9.22 -4.67
CA HIS A 264 -7.00 8.97 -5.80
C HIS A 264 -5.64 9.66 -5.63
N SER A 265 -5.59 10.79 -4.94
CA SER A 265 -4.35 11.51 -4.63
C SER A 265 -3.46 10.78 -3.61
N SER A 266 -3.97 9.77 -2.90
CA SER A 266 -3.16 8.94 -2.01
C SER A 266 -2.50 7.81 -2.78
N SER A 267 -1.17 7.69 -2.64
CA SER A 267 -0.43 6.53 -3.18
C SER A 267 -0.93 5.20 -2.64
N PHE A 268 -1.50 5.17 -1.43
CA PHE A 268 -2.14 3.99 -0.85
C PHE A 268 -3.33 3.54 -1.70
N SER A 269 -4.29 4.43 -1.95
CA SER A 269 -5.50 4.11 -2.72
C SER A 269 -5.16 3.82 -4.17
N TYR A 270 -4.27 4.62 -4.78
CA TYR A 270 -3.86 4.42 -6.16
C TYR A 270 -3.23 3.04 -6.36
N LEU A 271 -2.23 2.70 -5.54
CA LEU A 271 -1.54 1.42 -5.68
C LEU A 271 -2.47 0.23 -5.36
N ALA A 272 -3.46 0.41 -4.48
CA ALA A 272 -4.51 -0.60 -4.29
C ALA A 272 -5.35 -0.79 -5.56
N GLY A 273 -5.74 0.32 -6.23
CA GLY A 273 -6.41 0.28 -7.54
C GLY A 273 -5.57 -0.43 -8.61
N TYR A 274 -4.28 -0.10 -8.69
CA TYR A 274 -3.32 -0.76 -9.58
C TYR A 274 -3.28 -2.28 -9.37
N MET A 275 -3.19 -2.73 -8.11
CA MET A 275 -3.18 -4.15 -7.78
C MET A 275 -4.49 -4.84 -8.15
N ARG A 276 -5.63 -4.17 -7.93
CA ARG A 276 -6.96 -4.69 -8.27
C ARG A 276 -7.14 -4.84 -9.79
N HIS A 277 -6.69 -3.86 -10.58
CA HIS A 277 -6.69 -3.91 -12.04
C HIS A 277 -5.96 -5.16 -12.55
N TYR A 278 -4.70 -5.34 -12.16
CA TYR A 278 -3.89 -6.47 -12.64
C TYR A 278 -4.24 -7.84 -12.00
N ARG A 279 -5.10 -7.85 -10.97
CA ARG A 279 -5.75 -9.07 -10.45
C ARG A 279 -7.06 -9.40 -11.14
N GLY A 280 -7.54 -8.55 -12.05
CA GLY A 280 -8.77 -8.79 -12.82
C GLY A 280 -10.05 -8.52 -12.04
N TYR A 281 -10.02 -7.66 -11.02
CA TYR A 281 -11.25 -7.18 -10.38
C TYR A 281 -12.09 -6.38 -11.40
N GLN A 282 -13.41 -6.46 -11.27
CA GLN A 282 -14.30 -5.70 -12.15
C GLN A 282 -14.14 -4.19 -11.88
N PRO A 283 -14.09 -3.32 -12.90
CA PRO A 283 -13.87 -1.88 -12.71
C PRO A 283 -14.88 -1.21 -11.79
N ASP A 284 -16.12 -1.69 -11.76
CA ASP A 284 -17.21 -1.18 -10.92
C ASP A 284 -17.10 -1.57 -9.43
N THR A 285 -16.04 -2.29 -9.06
CA THR A 285 -15.69 -2.64 -7.68
C THR A 285 -14.63 -1.72 -7.07
N LEU A 286 -14.22 -0.67 -7.79
CA LEU A 286 -13.21 0.30 -7.37
C LEU A 286 -13.74 1.72 -7.58
N ASP A 287 -13.58 2.57 -6.58
CA ASP A 287 -13.88 4.00 -6.69
C ASP A 287 -12.74 4.84 -6.12
N LEU A 288 -11.98 5.48 -7.02
CA LEU A 288 -10.91 6.40 -6.67
C LEU A 288 -11.34 7.82 -6.96
N PHE A 289 -11.35 8.67 -5.93
CA PHE A 289 -11.86 10.04 -6.02
C PHE A 289 -10.79 11.12 -5.75
N PRO A 290 -10.77 12.24 -6.48
CA PRO A 290 -11.50 12.46 -7.73
C PRO A 290 -10.97 11.55 -8.85
N THR A 291 -11.79 11.35 -9.88
CA THR A 291 -11.62 10.34 -10.94
C THR A 291 -10.28 10.37 -11.68
N TYR A 292 -9.50 11.46 -11.62
CA TYR A 292 -8.26 11.58 -12.39
C TYR A 292 -7.14 12.32 -11.66
N GLN A 293 -5.94 11.71 -11.68
CA GLN A 293 -4.67 12.25 -11.20
C GLN A 293 -3.58 11.77 -12.17
N PRO A 294 -3.11 12.63 -13.10
CA PRO A 294 -2.30 12.21 -14.25
C PRO A 294 -0.95 11.58 -13.86
N TYR A 295 -0.38 11.98 -12.71
CA TYR A 295 0.98 11.58 -12.34
C TYR A 295 1.11 10.10 -12.02
N TRP A 296 0.07 9.51 -11.42
CA TRP A 296 0.13 8.10 -11.05
C TRP A 296 0.09 7.20 -12.29
N ASP A 297 -0.77 7.52 -13.24
CA ASP A 297 -0.91 6.79 -14.50
C ASP A 297 0.35 6.89 -15.37
N MET A 298 1.15 7.94 -15.19
CA MET A 298 2.48 8.02 -15.81
C MET A 298 3.50 7.07 -15.17
N TRP A 299 3.37 6.77 -13.87
CA TRP A 299 4.37 5.97 -13.15
C TRP A 299 3.99 4.49 -13.07
N PHE A 300 2.71 4.18 -12.85
CA PHE A 300 2.19 2.83 -12.69
C PHE A 300 0.87 2.65 -13.46
N PRO A 301 0.89 2.72 -14.79
CA PRO A 301 -0.33 2.70 -15.61
C PRO A 301 -1.14 1.41 -15.44
N CYS A 302 -2.46 1.54 -15.43
CA CYS A 302 -3.44 0.44 -15.51
C CYS A 302 -3.89 0.26 -16.98
N ILE A 303 -3.12 -0.52 -17.74
CA ILE A 303 -3.30 -0.76 -19.19
C ILE A 303 -3.63 -2.22 -19.50
#